data_AF-A0A964Q8V5-F1
#
_entry.id   AF-A0A964Q8V5-F1
#
_cell.length_a   1.000
_cell.length_b   1.000
_cell.length_c   1.000
_cell.angle_alpha   90.00
_cell.angle_beta   90.00
_cell.angle_gamma   90.00
#
_symmetry.space_group_name_H-M   'P 1'
#
loop_
_entity.id
_entity.type
_entity.pdbx_description
1 polymer ?
#
loop_
_entity_poly.entity_id
_entity_poly.type
_entity_poly.pdbx_seq_one_letter_code
_entity_poly.pdbx_strand_id
1 'polypeptide(L)' 'MAKAIVDPTELRRFAAELKKFNQDVQTQMTRVGASLGGLQQTWRDQEQVKFSEEFEQTMRALQKFVKACDAHIP' A
#
# COMPACT_ATOMS: atom_id res chain seq x y z
N MET A 1 -6.70 -17.12 -28.62
CA MET A 1 -7.08 -16.66 -27.27
C MET A 1 -6.48 -17.63 -26.27
N ALA A 2 -5.48 -17.21 -25.49
CA ALA A 2 -4.86 -18.08 -24.49
C ALA A 2 -5.91 -18.35 -23.40
N LYS A 3 -6.45 -19.57 -23.37
CA LYS A 3 -7.32 -20.03 -22.28
C LYS A 3 -6.47 -19.96 -21.01
N ALA A 4 -6.86 -19.12 -20.05
CA ALA A 4 -6.24 -19.14 -18.74
C ALA A 4 -6.34 -20.58 -18.18
N ILE A 5 -5.20 -21.25 -18.01
CA ILE A 5 -5.12 -22.52 -17.30
C ILE A 5 -4.90 -22.15 -15.84
N VAL A 6 -5.99 -21.82 -15.15
CA VAL A 6 -5.97 -21.55 -13.71
C VAL A 6 -7.20 -22.16 -13.08
N ASP A 7 -7.05 -22.80 -11.93
CA ASP A 7 -8.20 -23.27 -11.15
C ASP A 7 -9.00 -22.05 -10.68
N PRO A 8 -10.30 -21.93 -11.05
CA PRO A 8 -11.15 -20.83 -10.60
C PRO A 8 -11.19 -20.67 -9.07
N THR A 9 -11.02 -21.76 -8.32
CA THR A 9 -11.01 -21.77 -6.86
C THR A 9 -9.73 -21.13 -6.32
N GLU A 10 -8.58 -21.50 -6.88
CA GLU A 10 -7.28 -20.90 -6.52
C GLU A 10 -7.27 -19.40 -6.84
N LEU A 11 -7.80 -19.01 -8.00
CA LEU A 11 -7.88 -17.61 -8.40
C LEU A 11 -8.75 -16.79 -7.44
N ARG A 12 -9.92 -17.32 -7.04
CA ARG A 12 -10.81 -16.66 -6.06
C ARG A 12 -10.17 -16.54 -4.70
N ARG A 13 -9.46 -17.58 -4.25
CA ARG A 13 -8.74 -17.57 -2.98
C ARG A 13 -7.67 -16.50 -2.99
N PHE A 14 -6.84 -16.45 -4.04
CA PHE A 14 -5.82 -15.43 -4.18
C PHE A 14 -6.41 -14.02 -4.22
N ALA A 15 -7.52 -13.81 -4.95
CA ALA A 15 -8.18 -12.50 -4.99
C ALA A 15 -8.70 -12.07 -3.60
N ALA A 16 -9.23 -13.00 -2.80
CA ALA A 16 -9.65 -12.72 -1.43
C ALA A 16 -8.46 -12.39 -0.52
N GLU A 17 -7.35 -13.12 -0.66
CA GLU A 17 -6.09 -12.86 0.06
C GLU A 17 -5.53 -11.48 -0.31
N LEU A 18 -5.51 -11.13 -1.61
CA LEU A 18 -5.06 -9.84 -2.14
C LEU A 18 -5.93 -8.69 -1.61
N LYS A 19 -7.24 -8.87 -1.53
CA LYS A 19 -8.17 -7.88 -0.97
C LYS A 19 -7.87 -7.57 0.48
N LYS A 20 -7.68 -8.61 1.29
CA LYS A 20 -7.32 -8.46 2.70
C LYS A 20 -5.98 -7.76 2.84
N PHE A 21 -4.98 -8.19 2.07
CA PHE A 21 -3.66 -7.56 2.05
C PHE A 21 -3.73 -6.07 1.72
N ASN A 22 -4.48 -5.67 0.69
CA ASN A 22 -4.64 -4.26 0.33
C ASN A 22 -5.26 -3.44 1.47
N GLN A 23 -6.29 -3.97 2.15
CA GLN A 23 -6.91 -3.30 3.29
C GLN A 23 -5.93 -3.13 4.46
N ASP A 24 -5.14 -4.16 4.74
CA ASP A 24 -4.12 -4.13 5.79
C ASP A 24 -3.04 -3.10 5.46
N VAL A 25 -2.54 -3.07 4.22
CA VAL A 25 -1.54 -2.09 3.74
C VAL A 25 -2.08 -0.66 3.86
N GLN A 26 -3.29 -0.38 3.38
CA GLN A 26 -3.91 0.95 3.50
C GLN A 26 -4.04 1.40 4.96
N THR A 27 -4.43 0.49 5.84
CA THR A 27 -4.56 0.76 7.28
C THR A 27 -3.21 1.09 7.91
N GLN A 28 -2.17 0.29 7.63
CA GLN A 28 -0.83 0.55 8.16
C GLN A 28 -0.25 1.85 7.60
N MET A 29 -0.43 2.12 6.30
CA MET A 29 -0.03 3.37 5.65
C MET A 29 -0.64 4.59 6.36
N THR A 30 -1.94 4.57 6.63
CA THR A 30 -2.62 5.65 7.34
C THR A 30 -2.05 5.84 8.74
N ARG A 31 -1.82 4.73 9.47
CA ARG A 31 -1.27 4.76 10.83
C ARG A 31 0.15 5.33 10.87
N VAL A 32 1.04 4.87 10.00
CA VAL A 32 2.43 5.34 9.98
C VAL A 32 2.52 6.80 9.50
N GLY A 33 1.67 7.20 8.54
CA GLY A 33 1.57 8.58 8.10
C GLY A 33 1.14 9.53 9.24
N ALA A 34 0.16 9.14 10.04
CA ALA A 34 -0.24 9.89 11.23
C ALA A 34 0.89 9.97 12.27
N SER A 35 1.61 8.87 12.49
CA SER A 35 2.77 8.84 13.40
C SER A 35 3.89 9.78 12.94
N LEU A 36 4.17 9.83 11.64
CA LEU A 36 5.15 10.78 11.08
C LEU A 36 4.69 12.23 11.28
N GLY A 37 3.41 12.53 11.02
CA GLY A 37 2.86 13.87 11.25
C GLY A 37 2.99 14.34 12.70
N GLY A 38 2.85 13.42 13.66
CA GLY A 38 3.14 13.68 15.08
C GLY A 38 4.62 13.93 15.34
N LEU A 39 5.51 13.11 14.77
CA LEU A 39 6.96 13.25 14.94
C LEU A 39 7.49 14.57 14.35
N GLN A 40 6.93 15.03 13.23
CA GLN A 40 7.28 16.32 12.60
C GLN A 40 7.01 17.53 13.51
N GLN A 41 6.17 17.39 14.54
CA GLN A 41 5.94 18.48 15.50
C GLN A 41 7.18 18.74 16.37
N THR A 42 7.95 17.70 16.69
CA THR A 42 9.10 17.75 17.60
C THR A 42 10.44 17.56 16.90
N TRP A 43 10.46 16.92 15.74
CA TRP A 43 11.64 16.72 14.90
C TRP A 43 11.65 17.77 13.77
N ARG A 44 12.58 18.72 13.81
CA ARG A 44 12.61 19.90 12.91
C ARG A 44 14.03 20.22 12.45
N ASP A 45 14.67 19.26 11.81
CA ASP A 45 16.00 19.41 11.22
C ASP A 45 16.00 19.02 9.73
N GLN A 46 17.17 19.09 9.10
CA GLN A 46 17.32 18.75 7.69
C GLN A 46 17.09 17.25 7.41
N GLU A 47 17.37 16.38 8.38
CA GLU A 47 17.15 14.93 8.22
C GLU A 47 15.66 14.60 8.22
N GLN A 48 14.87 15.31 9.04
CA GLN A 48 13.41 15.22 9.00
C GLN A 48 12.86 15.53 7.62
N VAL A 49 13.37 16.59 6.97
CA VAL A 49 12.92 16.99 5.62
C VAL A 49 13.24 15.89 4.61
N LYS A 50 14.50 15.43 4.55
CA LYS A 50 14.93 14.35 3.63
C LYS A 50 14.11 13.08 3.82
N PHE A 51 13.94 12.64 5.07
CA PHE A 51 13.17 11.45 5.38
C PHE A 51 11.70 11.61 4.98
N SER A 52 11.10 12.79 5.21
CA SER A 52 9.70 13.03 4.86
C SER A 52 9.47 12.96 3.35
N GLU A 53 10.40 13.48 2.55
CA GLU A 53 10.35 13.40 1.09
C GLU A 53 10.42 11.94 0.59
N GLU A 54 11.40 11.17 1.08
CA GLU A 54 11.56 9.75 0.72
C GLU A 54 10.36 8.91 1.16
N PHE A 55 9.84 9.18 2.37
CA PHE A 55 8.66 8.54 2.91
C PHE A 55 7.43 8.82 2.03
N GLU A 56 7.17 10.08 1.67
CA GLU A 56 6.06 10.46 0.81
C GLU A 56 6.16 9.80 -0.58
N GLN A 57 7.36 9.76 -1.16
CA GLN A 57 7.58 9.11 -2.45
C GLN A 57 7.24 7.62 -2.39
N THR A 58 7.69 6.94 -1.34
CA THR A 58 7.41 5.51 -1.12
C THR A 58 5.92 5.27 -0.90
N MET A 59 5.25 6.13 -0.12
CA MET A 59 3.81 6.06 0.12
C MET A 59 3.00 6.21 -1.17
N ARG A 60 3.43 7.08 -2.10
CA ARG A 60 2.79 7.20 -3.43
C ARG A 60 2.96 5.93 -4.26
N ALA A 61 4.11 5.27 -4.19
CA ALA A 61 4.33 4.01 -4.89
C ALA A 61 3.42 2.89 -4.34
N LEU A 62 3.31 2.79 -3.00
CA LEU A 62 2.40 1.85 -2.35
C LEU A 62 0.93 2.13 -2.69
N GLN A 63 0.51 3.40 -2.72
CA GLN A 63 -0.84 3.77 -3.15
C GLN A 63 -1.14 3.32 -4.60
N LYS A 64 -0.16 3.45 -5.51
CA LYS A 64 -0.31 2.97 -6.89
C LYS A 64 -0.43 1.44 -6.94
N PHE A 65 0.39 0.73 -6.17
CA PHE A 65 0.33 -0.73 -6.07
C PHE A 65 -1.06 -1.19 -5.58
N VAL A 66 -1.56 -0.61 -4.48
CA VAL A 66 -2.89 -0.94 -3.94
C VAL A 66 -3.99 -0.73 -4.99
N LYS A 67 -3.98 0.42 -5.67
CA LYS A 67 -4.96 0.72 -6.74
C LYS A 67 -4.90 -0.28 -7.91
N ALA A 68 -3.69 -0.67 -8.30
CA ALA A 68 -3.51 -1.67 -9.36
C ALA A 68 -4.08 -3.02 -8.94
N CYS A 69 -3.84 -3.44 -7.70
CA CYS A 69 -4.38 -4.67 -7.15
C CYS A 69 -5.91 -4.63 -7.01
N ASP A 70 -6.50 -3.51 -6.58
CA ASP A 70 -7.94 -3.32 -6.47
C ASP A 70 -8.67 -3.47 -7.82
N ALA A 71 -8.03 -3.10 -8.93
CA ALA A 71 -8.59 -3.29 -10.28
C ALA A 71 -8.71 -4.77 -10.71
N HIS A 72 -8.03 -5.67 -10.00
CA HIS A 72 -7.98 -7.11 -10.32
C HIS A 72 -8.71 -7.98 -9.29
N ILE A 73 -9.28 -7.38 -8.24
CA ILE A 73 -10.13 -8.09 -7.27
C ILE A 73 -11.56 -8.12 -7.86
N PRO A 74 -12.15 -9.31 -8.09
CA PRO A 74 -13.50 -9.46 -8.62
C PRO A 74 -14.60 -8.96 -7.68
#